data_AF-A0A6I3G755-F1
#
_entry.id   AF-A0A6I3G755-F1
#
_cell.length_a   1.000
_cell.length_b   1.000
_cell.length_c   1.000
_cell.angle_alpha   90.00
_cell.angle_beta   90.00
_cell.angle_gamma   90.00
#
_symmetry.space_group_name_H-M   'P 1'
#
loop_
_entity.id
_entity.type
_entity.pdbx_description
1 polymer ?
#
loop_
_entity_poly.entity_id
_entity_poly.type
_entity_poly.pdbx_seq_one_letter_code
_entity_poly.pdbx_strand_id
1 'polypeptide(L)'
;MPSAKRLLLVHAHPDDESINNGATMALYAAADAQVTLITCTRGEEGEVLVPALSHLASHEKDELGTHREVELANAMQALGVTDHRFLGAPGKKWRDSGMMGTPQNERPDTFWNADFDEAVAELVKVIEEVKPQVAITYDEFGGYGHPDHIQAHRITMAAVDRATWKVSKVYWNVMPRSVLKVAMDAMKEQGSDFFGAENIEDVPFAKPDELVTAVIHGDAYVDAKMNALKAHETQITVDGPFFALSNMLGQGVFGKEYYQLVHGLAAAPFDENGRETELFSGVRLD
;
A
#
# COMPACT_ATOMS: atom_id res chain seq x y z
N MET A 1 -26.28 10.87 11.32
CA MET A 1 -26.11 9.93 10.19
C MET A 1 -25.61 8.62 10.78
N PRO A 2 -25.97 7.43 10.27
CA PRO A 2 -25.32 6.21 10.73
C PRO A 2 -23.80 6.40 10.58
N SER A 3 -23.04 6.02 11.60
CA SER A 3 -21.58 6.17 11.60
C SER A 3 -21.00 5.39 10.43
N ALA A 4 -20.41 6.10 9.47
CA ALA A 4 -19.78 5.47 8.32
C ALA A 4 -18.51 4.72 8.77
N LYS A 5 -18.23 3.59 8.13
CA LYS A 5 -16.92 2.91 8.23
C LYS A 5 -15.84 3.88 7.76
N ARG A 6 -14.74 4.00 8.50
CA ARG A 6 -13.62 4.90 8.21
C ARG A 6 -12.32 4.11 8.20
N LEU A 7 -11.72 4.02 7.02
CA LEU A 7 -10.50 3.26 6.74
C LEU A 7 -9.36 4.25 6.46
N LEU A 8 -8.24 4.10 7.17
CA LEU A 8 -7.00 4.83 6.90
C LEU A 8 -5.97 3.87 6.28
N LEU A 9 -5.37 4.25 5.16
CA LEU A 9 -4.21 3.55 4.60
C LEU A 9 -3.02 4.51 4.62
N VAL A 10 -1.85 4.00 4.99
CA VAL A 10 -0.60 4.76 5.02
C VAL A 10 0.46 4.05 4.17
N HIS A 11 0.75 4.64 3.03
CA HIS A 11 1.72 4.15 2.05
C HIS A 11 2.88 5.14 1.85
N ALA A 12 4.01 4.65 1.35
CA ALA A 12 5.22 5.41 1.18
C ALA A 12 5.20 6.24 -0.10
N HIS A 13 4.81 5.64 -1.22
CA HIS A 13 4.91 6.24 -2.55
C HIS A 13 3.61 6.14 -3.36
N PRO A 14 3.45 6.97 -4.41
CA PRO A 14 2.35 6.83 -5.38
C PRO A 14 2.47 5.57 -6.24
N ASP A 15 1.63 4.56 -6.00
CA ASP A 15 1.51 3.25 -6.69
C ASP A 15 1.30 2.11 -5.69
N ASP A 16 1.97 2.19 -4.54
CA ASP A 16 1.89 1.26 -3.41
C ASP A 16 0.46 0.91 -3.04
N GLU A 17 -0.42 1.91 -3.02
CA GLU A 17 -1.82 1.75 -2.64
C GLU A 17 -2.56 0.88 -3.65
N SER A 18 -2.26 1.07 -4.94
CA SER A 18 -2.89 0.35 -6.03
C SER A 18 -2.36 -1.09 -6.10
N ILE A 19 -1.06 -1.28 -5.87
CA ILE A 19 -0.40 -2.60 -5.84
C ILE A 19 -0.96 -3.45 -4.70
N ASN A 20 -0.94 -2.90 -3.48
CA ASN A 20 -1.23 -3.67 -2.28
C ASN A 20 -2.72 -3.71 -1.93
N ASN A 21 -3.45 -2.61 -2.17
CA ASN A 21 -4.76 -2.38 -1.56
C ASN A 21 -5.82 -1.82 -2.52
N GLY A 22 -5.56 -1.80 -3.83
CA GLY A 22 -6.45 -1.18 -4.81
C GLY A 22 -7.86 -1.81 -4.83
N ALA A 23 -7.95 -3.15 -4.76
CA ALA A 23 -9.25 -3.82 -4.79
C ALA A 23 -10.03 -3.59 -3.48
N THR A 24 -9.34 -3.59 -2.35
CA THR A 24 -9.91 -3.33 -1.03
C THR A 24 -10.39 -1.88 -0.89
N MET A 25 -9.59 -0.91 -1.35
CA MET A 25 -9.96 0.50 -1.35
C MET A 25 -11.22 0.74 -2.20
N ALA A 26 -11.25 0.20 -3.42
CA ALA A 26 -12.41 0.31 -4.30
C ALA A 26 -13.66 -0.36 -3.71
N LEU A 27 -13.52 -1.54 -3.10
CA LEU A 27 -14.61 -2.24 -2.43
C LEU A 27 -15.22 -1.39 -1.31
N TYR A 28 -14.40 -0.83 -0.42
CA TYR A 28 -14.90 -0.03 0.69
C TYR A 28 -15.47 1.33 0.25
N ALA A 29 -14.83 1.98 -0.73
CA ALA A 29 -15.34 3.24 -1.29
C ALA A 29 -16.72 3.05 -1.95
N ALA A 30 -16.91 1.97 -2.72
CA ALA A 30 -18.21 1.62 -3.31
C ALA A 30 -19.27 1.21 -2.28
N ALA A 31 -18.86 0.85 -1.07
CA ALA A 31 -19.73 0.53 0.07
C ALA A 31 -19.97 1.74 1.00
N ASP A 32 -19.77 2.96 0.51
CA ASP A 32 -19.93 4.23 1.23
C ASP A 32 -19.06 4.36 2.49
N ALA A 33 -17.96 3.60 2.59
CA ALA A 33 -16.96 3.82 3.62
C ALA A 33 -16.11 5.05 3.28
N GLN A 34 -15.73 5.83 4.29
CA GLN A 34 -14.73 6.88 4.14
C GLN A 34 -13.34 6.23 4.09
N VAL A 35 -12.79 6.12 2.90
CA VAL A 35 -11.42 5.66 2.68
C VAL A 35 -10.51 6.88 2.59
N THR A 36 -9.56 7.00 3.51
CA THR A 36 -8.51 8.02 3.51
C THR A 36 -7.17 7.37 3.21
N LEU A 37 -6.50 7.82 2.15
CA LEU A 37 -5.13 7.44 1.83
C LEU A 37 -4.16 8.54 2.26
N ILE A 38 -3.11 8.17 2.98
CA ILE A 38 -1.92 8.98 3.21
C ILE A 38 -0.75 8.39 2.44
N THR A 39 -0.15 9.20 1.58
CA THR A 39 1.10 8.88 0.87
C THR A 39 2.24 9.71 1.45
N CYS A 40 3.28 9.08 1.99
CA CYS A 40 4.32 9.78 2.76
C CYS A 40 5.23 10.67 1.89
N THR A 41 5.50 10.26 0.65
CA THR A 41 6.40 10.96 -0.29
C THR A 41 5.75 11.05 -1.67
N ARG A 42 6.42 11.72 -2.63
CA ARG A 42 5.95 11.77 -4.03
C ARG A 42 6.70 10.81 -4.95
N GLY A 43 7.58 9.99 -4.40
CA GLY A 43 8.33 9.03 -5.19
C GLY A 43 9.34 9.67 -6.14
N GLU A 44 10.00 10.73 -5.68
CA GLU A 44 10.96 11.50 -6.47
C GLU A 44 12.16 10.68 -6.97
N GLU A 45 12.52 9.59 -6.28
CA GLU A 45 13.69 8.75 -6.59
C GLU A 45 13.32 7.48 -7.39
N GLY A 46 12.06 7.37 -7.84
CA GLY A 46 11.59 6.25 -8.66
C GLY A 46 12.29 6.15 -10.01
N GLU A 47 12.43 4.91 -10.50
CA GLU A 47 12.82 4.68 -11.89
C GLU A 47 11.67 5.06 -12.82
N VAL A 48 11.98 5.58 -14.02
CA VAL A 48 10.96 5.90 -15.04
C VAL A 48 11.01 4.84 -16.13
N LEU A 49 10.02 3.95 -16.15
CA LEU A 49 9.97 2.82 -17.08
C LEU A 49 9.64 3.22 -18.52
N VAL A 50 9.06 4.42 -18.72
CA VAL A 50 8.64 4.92 -20.03
C VAL A 50 9.72 5.82 -20.63
N PRO A 51 10.35 5.44 -21.77
CA PRO A 51 11.46 6.21 -22.36
C PRO A 51 11.09 7.66 -22.72
N ALA A 52 9.84 7.93 -23.09
CA ALA A 52 9.38 9.28 -23.42
C ALA A 52 9.38 10.21 -22.19
N LEU A 53 9.31 9.65 -20.98
CA LEU A 53 9.23 10.37 -19.71
C LEU A 53 10.52 10.29 -18.90
N SER A 54 11.56 9.60 -19.38
CA SER A 54 12.82 9.38 -18.64
C SER A 54 13.45 10.67 -18.12
N HIS A 55 13.25 11.76 -18.85
CA HIS A 55 13.72 13.10 -18.50
C HIS A 55 13.19 13.64 -17.16
N LEU A 56 12.12 13.04 -16.61
CA LEU A 56 11.55 13.43 -15.32
C LEU A 56 12.38 12.91 -14.13
N ALA A 57 13.23 11.90 -14.33
CA ALA A 57 13.97 11.24 -13.26
C ALA A 57 14.83 12.22 -12.43
N SER A 58 15.11 11.84 -11.17
CA SER A 58 15.85 12.68 -10.21
C SER A 58 17.24 13.10 -10.68
N HIS A 59 17.90 12.27 -11.48
CA HIS A 59 19.23 12.55 -12.03
C HIS A 59 19.21 13.39 -13.32
N GLU A 60 18.02 13.65 -13.89
CA GLU A 60 17.83 14.53 -15.05
C GLU A 60 17.19 15.86 -14.64
N LYS A 61 15.85 15.97 -14.67
CA LYS A 61 15.16 17.22 -14.31
C LYS A 61 14.64 17.26 -12.88
N ASP A 62 14.60 16.12 -12.16
CA ASP A 62 14.03 16.03 -10.82
C ASP A 62 12.56 16.51 -10.75
N GLU A 63 11.78 16.14 -11.76
CA GLU A 63 10.37 16.53 -11.94
C GLU A 63 9.38 15.37 -11.70
N LEU A 64 9.89 14.15 -11.49
CA LEU A 64 9.09 12.92 -11.36
C LEU A 64 8.05 13.02 -10.23
N GLY A 65 8.42 13.55 -9.06
CA GLY A 65 7.47 13.65 -7.95
C GLY A 65 6.22 14.46 -8.30
N THR A 66 6.38 15.60 -8.98
CA THR A 66 5.24 16.44 -9.41
C THR A 66 4.38 15.70 -10.43
N HIS A 67 4.99 14.92 -11.31
CA HIS A 67 4.26 14.09 -12.27
C HIS A 67 3.46 12.98 -11.55
N ARG A 68 4.08 12.30 -10.59
CA ARG A 68 3.45 11.24 -9.79
C ARG A 68 2.30 11.72 -8.90
N GLU A 69 2.23 13.01 -8.56
CA GLU A 69 1.03 13.58 -7.92
C GLU A 69 -0.21 13.46 -8.83
N VAL A 70 -0.04 13.65 -10.14
CA VAL A 70 -1.12 13.52 -11.13
C VAL A 70 -1.48 12.06 -11.35
N GLU A 71 -0.48 11.18 -11.43
CA GLU A 71 -0.69 9.73 -11.53
C GLU A 71 -1.49 9.20 -10.32
N LEU A 72 -1.11 9.60 -9.09
CA LEU A 72 -1.85 9.26 -7.89
C LEU A 72 -3.30 9.74 -7.93
N ALA A 73 -3.53 11.00 -8.33
CA ALA A 73 -4.89 11.54 -8.39
C ALA A 73 -5.77 10.78 -9.40
N ASN A 74 -5.20 10.40 -10.55
CA ASN A 74 -5.88 9.58 -11.55
C ASN A 74 -6.15 8.16 -11.02
N ALA A 75 -5.20 7.56 -10.30
CA ALA A 75 -5.38 6.25 -9.66
C ALA A 75 -6.51 6.29 -8.62
N MET A 76 -6.53 7.32 -7.76
CA MET A 76 -7.56 7.50 -6.74
C MET A 76 -8.95 7.71 -7.36
N GLN A 77 -9.04 8.45 -8.47
CA GLN A 77 -10.27 8.57 -9.25
C GLN A 77 -10.74 7.20 -9.77
N ALA A 78 -9.83 6.37 -10.28
CA ALA A 78 -10.18 5.03 -10.76
C ALA A 78 -10.67 4.09 -9.65
N LEU A 79 -10.14 4.23 -8.43
CA LEU A 79 -10.57 3.47 -7.26
C LEU A 79 -11.82 4.04 -6.56
N GLY A 80 -12.27 5.24 -6.93
CA GLY A 80 -13.37 5.93 -6.25
C GLY A 80 -13.00 6.53 -4.89
N VAL A 81 -11.71 6.71 -4.61
CA VAL A 81 -11.20 7.25 -3.34
C VAL A 81 -11.06 8.77 -3.46
N THR A 82 -11.83 9.51 -2.66
CA THR A 82 -11.88 10.98 -2.74
C THR A 82 -11.01 11.68 -1.72
N ASP A 83 -10.60 11.00 -0.65
CA ASP A 83 -9.73 11.55 0.39
C ASP A 83 -8.34 10.91 0.28
N HIS A 84 -7.45 11.56 -0.46
CA HIS A 84 -6.05 11.16 -0.57
C HIS A 84 -5.15 12.38 -0.34
N ARG A 85 -4.11 12.22 0.48
CA ARG A 85 -3.27 13.33 0.92
C ARG A 85 -1.82 12.91 0.98
N PHE A 86 -0.92 13.87 0.81
CA PHE A 86 0.48 13.66 1.16
C PHE A 86 0.70 13.96 2.65
N LEU A 87 1.46 13.12 3.35
CA LEU A 87 1.75 13.32 4.77
C LEU A 87 2.35 14.71 5.01
N GLY A 88 1.79 15.45 5.97
CA GLY A 88 2.24 16.78 6.36
C GLY A 88 1.93 17.91 5.35
N ALA A 89 1.40 17.60 4.16
CA ALA A 89 1.07 18.62 3.17
C ALA A 89 -0.08 19.54 3.63
N PRO A 90 -0.09 20.82 3.25
CA PRO A 90 0.94 21.52 2.47
C PRO A 90 2.12 22.06 3.31
N GLY A 91 2.09 21.89 4.65
CA GLY A 91 3.06 22.51 5.56
C GLY A 91 4.43 21.83 5.58
N LYS A 92 4.49 20.54 5.24
CA LYS A 92 5.69 19.72 5.21
C LYS A 92 5.69 18.84 3.97
N LYS A 93 6.88 18.57 3.45
CA LYS A 93 7.15 17.64 2.36
C LYS A 93 8.43 16.90 2.72
N TRP A 94 8.37 15.57 2.67
CA TRP A 94 9.55 14.71 2.70
C TRP A 94 9.76 14.11 1.32
N ARG A 95 11.02 14.02 0.94
CA ARG A 95 11.43 13.39 -0.32
C ARG A 95 11.49 11.87 -0.15
N ASP A 96 11.16 11.15 -1.20
CA ASP A 96 11.52 9.74 -1.36
C ASP A 96 13.00 9.49 -1.03
N SER A 97 13.28 8.49 -0.20
CA SER A 97 14.62 8.13 0.23
C SER A 97 15.39 7.31 -0.79
N GLY A 98 14.73 6.78 -1.83
CA GLY A 98 15.29 5.78 -2.72
C GLY A 98 15.55 4.45 -2.00
N MET A 99 16.09 3.47 -2.75
CA MET A 99 16.34 2.12 -2.22
C MET A 99 17.33 2.12 -1.04
N MET A 100 17.20 1.16 -0.14
CA MET A 100 18.12 1.00 0.98
C MET A 100 19.57 0.85 0.51
N GLY A 101 20.50 1.57 1.13
CA GLY A 101 21.93 1.54 0.84
C GLY A 101 22.37 2.44 -0.32
N THR A 102 21.47 3.22 -0.91
CA THR A 102 21.85 4.19 -1.96
C THR A 102 22.28 5.55 -1.35
N PRO A 103 23.06 6.38 -2.07
CA PRO A 103 23.46 7.70 -1.58
C PRO A 103 22.28 8.63 -1.24
N GLN A 104 21.12 8.42 -1.85
CA GLN A 104 19.89 9.16 -1.58
C GLN A 104 19.47 9.05 -0.11
N ASN A 105 19.70 7.90 0.53
CA ASN A 105 19.36 7.67 1.94
C ASN A 105 20.11 8.61 2.90
N GLU A 106 21.22 9.25 2.48
CA GLU A 106 22.00 10.17 3.32
C GLU A 106 21.49 11.62 3.25
N ARG A 107 20.53 11.91 2.38
CA ARG A 107 19.99 13.25 2.22
C ARG A 107 19.12 13.66 3.43
N PRO A 108 19.26 14.89 3.94
CA PRO A 108 18.55 15.35 5.14
C PRO A 108 17.06 15.66 4.91
N ASP A 109 16.63 15.81 3.65
CA ASP A 109 15.24 16.13 3.28
C ASP A 109 14.37 14.89 3.01
N THR A 110 14.93 13.69 3.16
CA THR A 110 14.24 12.43 2.85
C THR A 110 13.41 11.91 4.01
N PHE A 111 12.41 11.09 3.70
CA PHE A 111 11.46 10.59 4.67
C PHE A 111 12.09 9.61 5.67
N TRP A 112 13.04 8.75 5.23
CA TRP A 112 13.85 7.92 6.12
C TRP A 112 14.59 8.71 7.21
N ASN A 113 15.06 9.92 6.88
CA ASN A 113 15.76 10.81 7.81
C ASN A 113 14.85 11.85 8.47
N ALA A 114 13.53 11.77 8.26
CA ALA A 114 12.59 12.67 8.91
C ALA A 114 12.75 12.61 10.44
N ASP A 115 12.57 13.75 11.10
CA ASP A 115 12.36 13.74 12.54
C ASP A 115 11.15 12.85 12.86
N PHE A 116 11.40 11.80 13.64
CA PHE A 116 10.42 10.75 13.87
C PHE A 116 9.18 11.28 14.59
N ASP A 117 9.36 12.14 15.58
CA ASP A 117 8.25 12.67 16.36
C ASP A 117 7.45 13.70 15.55
N GLU A 118 8.09 14.47 14.69
CA GLU A 118 7.43 15.35 13.72
C GLU A 118 6.56 14.56 12.73
N ALA A 119 7.11 13.53 12.09
CA ALA A 119 6.37 12.70 11.14
C ALA A 119 5.18 11.98 11.80
N VAL A 120 5.39 11.45 13.01
CA VAL A 120 4.31 10.86 13.82
C VAL A 120 3.24 11.90 14.17
N ALA A 121 3.64 13.11 14.56
CA ALA A 121 2.69 14.17 14.89
C ALA A 121 1.81 14.57 13.70
N GLU A 122 2.35 14.60 12.47
CA GLU A 122 1.54 14.83 11.26
C GLU A 122 0.50 13.72 11.04
N LEU A 123 0.87 12.46 11.24
CA LEU A 123 -0.08 11.35 11.10
C LEU A 123 -1.10 11.30 12.24
N VAL A 124 -0.73 11.66 13.47
CA VAL A 124 -1.67 11.80 14.59
C VAL A 124 -2.75 12.83 14.27
N LYS A 125 -2.40 13.97 13.66
CA LYS A 125 -3.42 14.97 13.23
C LYS A 125 -4.45 14.35 12.30
N VAL A 126 -4.02 13.53 11.34
CA VAL A 126 -4.92 12.82 10.42
C VAL A 126 -5.81 11.83 11.18
N ILE A 127 -5.24 11.03 12.10
CA ILE A 127 -6.01 10.07 12.90
C ILE A 127 -7.07 10.79 13.75
N GLU A 128 -6.75 11.93 14.35
CA GLU A 128 -7.70 12.71 15.16
C GLU A 128 -8.80 13.38 14.32
N GLU A 129 -8.47 13.78 13.09
CA GLU A 129 -9.40 14.38 12.14
C GLU A 129 -10.38 13.32 11.57
N VAL A 130 -9.82 12.26 10.99
CA VAL A 130 -10.55 11.22 10.26
C VAL A 130 -11.22 10.23 11.23
N LYS A 131 -10.62 10.01 12.41
CA LYS A 131 -11.07 9.03 13.40
C LYS A 131 -11.29 7.64 12.80
N PRO A 132 -10.30 7.06 12.10
CA PRO A 132 -10.45 5.78 11.42
C PRO A 132 -10.66 4.66 12.43
N GLN A 133 -11.61 3.75 12.20
CA GLN A 133 -11.69 2.55 13.03
C GLN A 133 -10.68 1.50 12.61
N VAL A 134 -10.31 1.46 11.33
CA VAL A 134 -9.33 0.52 10.77
C VAL A 134 -8.19 1.30 10.14
N ALA A 135 -6.95 0.86 10.39
CA ALA A 135 -5.77 1.35 9.70
C ALA A 135 -5.01 0.20 9.01
N ILE A 136 -4.41 0.49 7.85
CA ILE A 136 -3.56 -0.42 7.08
C ILE A 136 -2.21 0.26 6.80
N THR A 137 -1.12 -0.49 6.98
CA THR A 137 0.24 -0.08 6.59
C THR A 137 1.10 -1.32 6.36
N TYR A 138 2.41 -1.16 6.17
CA TYR A 138 3.34 -2.26 5.96
C TYR A 138 3.66 -3.04 7.25
N ASP A 139 4.26 -4.21 7.08
CA ASP A 139 4.92 -4.91 8.18
C ASP A 139 6.23 -4.22 8.61
N GLU A 140 6.85 -4.74 9.65
CA GLU A 140 8.11 -4.22 10.21
C GLU A 140 9.30 -4.21 9.23
N PHE A 141 9.23 -5.00 8.15
CA PHE A 141 10.22 -5.05 7.08
C PHE A 141 9.87 -4.14 5.90
N GLY A 142 8.71 -3.48 5.91
CA GLY A 142 8.25 -2.67 4.79
C GLY A 142 7.93 -3.49 3.54
N GLY A 143 7.58 -4.77 3.69
CA GLY A 143 7.43 -5.73 2.60
C GLY A 143 8.78 -6.21 2.05
N TYR A 144 9.50 -5.36 1.31
CA TYR A 144 10.75 -5.74 0.63
C TYR A 144 12.00 -5.00 1.12
N GLY A 145 11.90 -4.27 2.24
CA GLY A 145 13.04 -3.57 2.84
C GLY A 145 13.27 -2.15 2.31
N HIS A 146 12.30 -1.54 1.61
CA HIS A 146 12.40 -0.13 1.25
C HIS A 146 12.42 0.74 2.52
N PRO A 147 13.37 1.70 2.66
CA PRO A 147 13.47 2.53 3.86
C PRO A 147 12.16 3.27 4.16
N ASP A 148 11.53 3.87 3.14
CA ASP A 148 10.27 4.60 3.34
C ASP A 148 9.08 3.71 3.73
N HIS A 149 9.06 2.44 3.33
CA HIS A 149 8.00 1.51 3.77
C HIS A 149 8.18 1.17 5.24
N ILE A 150 9.42 0.91 5.66
CA ILE A 150 9.77 0.71 7.07
C ILE A 150 9.43 1.96 7.88
N GLN A 151 9.73 3.14 7.36
CA GLN A 151 9.40 4.39 8.05
C GLN A 151 7.88 4.62 8.14
N ALA A 152 7.13 4.39 7.05
CA ALA A 152 5.67 4.45 7.04
C ALA A 152 5.05 3.50 8.08
N HIS A 153 5.56 2.27 8.17
CA HIS A 153 5.21 1.34 9.24
C HIS A 153 5.49 1.95 10.63
N ARG A 154 6.73 2.38 10.88
CA ARG A 154 7.17 2.88 12.19
C ARG A 154 6.33 4.08 12.65
N ILE A 155 6.07 5.03 11.76
CA ILE A 155 5.28 6.22 12.11
C ILE A 155 3.80 5.88 12.29
N THR A 156 3.25 4.93 11.53
CA THR A 156 1.85 4.53 11.65
C THR A 156 1.59 3.83 12.97
N MET A 157 2.43 2.85 13.34
CA MET A 157 2.29 2.16 14.61
C MET A 157 2.42 3.14 15.79
N ALA A 158 3.38 4.07 15.74
CA ALA A 158 3.53 5.09 16.77
C ALA A 158 2.36 6.11 16.79
N ALA A 159 1.82 6.50 15.64
CA ALA A 159 0.70 7.43 15.58
C ALA A 159 -0.59 6.82 16.12
N VAL A 160 -0.86 5.54 15.82
CA VAL A 160 -1.98 4.79 16.40
C VAL A 160 -1.90 4.76 17.92
N ASP A 161 -0.71 4.51 18.47
CA ASP A 161 -0.52 4.47 19.93
C ASP A 161 -0.67 5.84 20.59
N ARG A 162 -0.15 6.89 19.94
CA ARG A 162 -0.12 8.26 20.48
C ARG A 162 -1.42 9.04 20.31
N ALA A 163 -2.27 8.65 19.37
CA ALA A 163 -3.56 9.30 19.17
C ALA A 163 -4.51 9.11 20.38
N THR A 164 -5.29 10.15 20.64
CA THR A 164 -6.40 10.12 21.61
C THR A 164 -7.53 9.25 21.05
N TRP A 165 -7.88 9.45 19.77
CA TRP A 165 -8.74 8.53 19.06
C TRP A 165 -8.16 7.10 19.06
N LYS A 166 -9.01 6.11 19.40
CA LYS A 166 -8.59 4.71 19.49
C LYS A 166 -8.99 3.97 18.22
N VAL A 167 -8.01 3.82 17.32
CA VAL A 167 -8.13 2.93 16.17
C VAL A 167 -8.43 1.53 16.70
N SER A 168 -9.50 0.91 16.19
CA SER A 168 -9.99 -0.37 16.71
C SER A 168 -9.17 -1.55 16.19
N LYS A 169 -8.71 -1.48 14.94
CA LYS A 169 -7.91 -2.53 14.30
C LYS A 169 -6.82 -1.96 13.43
N VAL A 170 -5.63 -2.56 13.48
CA VAL A 170 -4.52 -2.26 12.56
C VAL A 170 -4.11 -3.54 11.87
N TYR A 171 -3.96 -3.46 10.55
CA TYR A 171 -3.52 -4.56 9.71
C TYR A 171 -2.24 -4.20 8.97
N TRP A 172 -1.39 -5.21 8.76
CA TRP A 172 -0.29 -5.13 7.82
C TRP A 172 -0.68 -5.78 6.49
N ASN A 173 -0.43 -5.10 5.36
CA ASN A 173 -0.56 -5.73 4.05
C ASN A 173 0.56 -6.76 3.88
N VAL A 174 0.19 -7.99 3.53
CA VAL A 174 1.12 -9.13 3.43
C VAL A 174 0.72 -10.03 2.26
N MET A 175 1.61 -10.91 1.83
CA MET A 175 1.30 -11.93 0.82
C MET A 175 1.58 -13.33 1.37
N PRO A 176 0.61 -14.27 1.38
CA PRO A 176 0.85 -15.62 1.85
C PRO A 176 1.85 -16.36 0.92
N ARG A 177 2.77 -17.10 1.52
CA ARG A 177 3.73 -17.93 0.77
C ARG A 177 3.04 -18.92 -0.15
N SER A 178 1.95 -19.56 0.29
CA SER A 178 1.22 -20.50 -0.55
C SER A 178 0.70 -19.86 -1.84
N VAL A 179 0.19 -18.62 -1.76
CA VAL A 179 -0.37 -17.87 -2.90
C VAL A 179 0.74 -17.47 -3.86
N LEU A 180 1.83 -16.91 -3.35
CA LEU A 180 2.98 -16.53 -4.16
C LEU A 180 3.68 -17.75 -4.78
N LYS A 181 3.68 -18.90 -4.10
CA LYS A 181 4.23 -20.14 -4.66
C LYS A 181 3.46 -20.58 -5.91
N VAL A 182 2.13 -20.50 -5.90
CA VAL A 182 1.31 -20.79 -7.08
C VAL A 182 1.65 -19.85 -8.24
N ALA A 183 1.83 -18.56 -7.94
CA ALA A 183 2.24 -17.55 -8.91
C ALA A 183 3.63 -17.85 -9.52
N MET A 184 4.61 -18.14 -8.65
CA MET A 184 5.98 -18.44 -9.02
C MET A 184 6.08 -19.72 -9.86
N ASP A 185 5.37 -20.78 -9.48
CA ASP A 185 5.34 -22.05 -10.22
C ASP A 185 4.75 -21.85 -11.62
N ALA A 186 3.66 -21.07 -11.75
CA ALA A 186 3.06 -20.73 -13.04
C ALA A 186 3.98 -19.89 -13.96
N MET A 187 4.76 -18.96 -13.40
CA MET A 187 5.75 -18.18 -14.16
C MET A 187 6.93 -19.05 -14.63
N LYS A 188 7.40 -19.95 -13.76
CA LYS A 188 8.50 -20.87 -14.07
C LYS A 188 8.15 -21.83 -15.20
N GLU A 189 6.91 -22.32 -15.26
CA GLU A 189 6.42 -23.15 -16.37
C GLU A 189 6.50 -22.44 -17.73
N GLN A 190 6.49 -21.11 -17.75
CA GLN A 190 6.58 -20.29 -18.96
C GLN A 190 8.00 -19.79 -19.24
N GLY A 191 8.99 -20.23 -18.47
CA GLY A 191 10.37 -19.78 -18.60
C GLY A 191 10.58 -18.32 -18.19
N SER A 192 9.66 -17.76 -17.41
CA SER A 192 9.76 -16.43 -16.82
C SER A 192 10.31 -16.50 -15.39
N ASP A 193 10.90 -15.41 -14.94
CA ASP A 193 11.50 -15.26 -13.62
C ASP A 193 10.56 -14.50 -12.67
N PHE A 194 10.56 -14.86 -11.39
CA PHE A 194 9.74 -14.23 -10.35
C PHE A 194 10.60 -13.25 -9.56
N PHE A 195 10.87 -12.08 -10.14
CA PHE A 195 11.67 -11.02 -9.51
C PHE A 195 13.06 -11.49 -9.02
N GLY A 196 13.70 -12.41 -9.73
CA GLY A 196 15.03 -12.94 -9.40
C GLY A 196 15.02 -14.01 -8.30
N ALA A 197 13.87 -14.41 -7.78
CA ALA A 197 13.78 -15.38 -6.68
C ALA A 197 13.77 -16.83 -7.19
N GLU A 198 14.68 -17.66 -6.69
CA GLU A 198 14.70 -19.10 -6.97
C GLU A 198 13.74 -19.88 -6.08
N ASN A 199 13.54 -19.44 -4.83
CA ASN A 199 12.62 -20.03 -3.86
C ASN A 199 11.70 -18.98 -3.25
N ILE A 200 10.51 -19.42 -2.83
CA ILE A 200 9.54 -18.53 -2.17
C ILE A 200 10.05 -17.96 -0.84
N GLU A 201 10.96 -18.68 -0.18
CA GLU A 201 11.61 -18.23 1.06
C GLU A 201 12.57 -17.05 0.82
N ASP A 202 12.98 -16.83 -0.43
CA ASP A 202 13.86 -15.72 -0.83
C ASP A 202 13.04 -14.46 -1.18
N VAL A 203 11.71 -14.55 -1.26
CA VAL A 203 10.82 -13.42 -1.55
C VAL A 203 10.54 -12.67 -0.24
N PRO A 204 11.08 -11.44 -0.07
CA PRO A 204 11.12 -10.78 1.24
C PRO A 204 9.73 -10.40 1.78
N PHE A 205 8.77 -10.15 0.89
CA PHE A 205 7.39 -9.79 1.24
C PHE A 205 6.46 -11.00 1.43
N ALA A 206 6.97 -12.23 1.27
CA ALA A 206 6.19 -13.45 1.46
C ALA A 206 6.10 -13.84 2.95
N LYS A 207 4.89 -13.94 3.48
CA LYS A 207 4.63 -14.34 4.87
C LYS A 207 4.16 -15.78 5.01
N PRO A 208 4.60 -16.50 6.07
CA PRO A 208 3.99 -17.76 6.46
C PRO A 208 2.47 -17.64 6.55
N ASP A 209 1.76 -18.61 5.98
CA ASP A 209 0.30 -18.60 5.86
C ASP A 209 -0.39 -18.48 7.23
N GLU A 210 0.18 -19.06 8.29
CA GLU A 210 -0.33 -19.00 9.66
C GLU A 210 -0.29 -17.60 10.30
N LEU A 211 0.49 -16.67 9.73
CA LEU A 211 0.52 -15.27 10.16
C LEU A 211 -0.50 -14.41 9.41
N VAL A 212 -1.10 -14.92 8.35
CA VAL A 212 -2.11 -14.21 7.57
C VAL A 212 -3.47 -14.43 8.24
N THR A 213 -4.07 -13.37 8.75
CA THR A 213 -5.29 -13.46 9.58
C THR A 213 -6.52 -12.87 8.89
N ALA A 214 -6.38 -12.25 7.73
CA ALA A 214 -7.50 -11.68 6.98
C ALA A 214 -7.24 -11.72 5.47
N VAL A 215 -8.32 -11.82 4.69
CA VAL A 215 -8.33 -11.78 3.23
C VAL A 215 -9.56 -11.02 2.76
N ILE A 216 -9.37 -10.00 1.92
CA ILE A 216 -10.46 -9.27 1.30
C ILE A 216 -10.65 -9.73 -0.14
N HIS A 217 -11.88 -10.11 -0.45
CA HIS A 217 -12.32 -10.58 -1.76
C HIS A 217 -12.92 -9.42 -2.55
N GLY A 218 -12.05 -8.68 -3.23
CA GLY A 218 -12.36 -7.57 -4.11
C GLY A 218 -12.47 -7.96 -5.59
N ASP A 219 -12.82 -9.22 -5.91
CA ASP A 219 -12.89 -9.73 -7.29
C ASP A 219 -13.73 -8.82 -8.23
N ALA A 220 -14.83 -8.27 -7.73
CA ALA A 220 -15.69 -7.35 -8.49
C ALA A 220 -15.05 -5.98 -8.79
N TYR A 221 -13.93 -5.67 -8.16
CA TYR A 221 -13.22 -4.39 -8.24
C TYR A 221 -11.82 -4.52 -8.87
N VAL A 222 -11.50 -5.68 -9.43
CA VAL A 222 -10.22 -5.89 -10.14
C VAL A 222 -10.06 -4.89 -11.28
N ASP A 223 -11.11 -4.58 -12.04
CA ASP A 223 -11.02 -3.60 -13.13
C ASP A 223 -10.66 -2.19 -12.62
N ALA A 224 -11.18 -1.79 -11.46
CA ALA A 224 -10.82 -0.54 -10.81
C ALA A 224 -9.33 -0.54 -10.41
N LYS A 225 -8.87 -1.62 -9.75
CA LYS A 225 -7.45 -1.84 -9.41
C LYS A 225 -6.56 -1.76 -10.66
N MET A 226 -6.92 -2.45 -11.74
CA MET A 226 -6.13 -2.44 -12.97
C MET A 226 -6.10 -1.06 -13.64
N ASN A 227 -7.19 -0.30 -13.58
CA ASN A 227 -7.20 1.07 -14.10
C ASN A 227 -6.36 2.03 -13.24
N ALA A 228 -6.33 1.82 -11.91
CA ALA A 228 -5.46 2.57 -11.02
C ALA A 228 -3.98 2.25 -11.26
N LEU A 229 -3.63 0.96 -11.43
CA LEU A 229 -2.27 0.56 -11.81
C LEU A 229 -1.84 1.18 -13.16
N LYS A 230 -2.73 1.25 -14.16
CA LYS A 230 -2.44 1.92 -15.45
C LYS A 230 -2.20 3.42 -15.32
N ALA A 231 -2.76 4.06 -14.29
CA ALA A 231 -2.61 5.50 -14.08
C ALA A 231 -1.20 5.86 -13.61
N HIS A 232 -0.44 4.90 -13.07
CA HIS A 232 0.97 5.02 -12.68
C HIS A 232 1.88 4.64 -13.85
N GLU A 233 1.73 5.30 -15.00
CA GLU A 233 2.43 4.94 -16.24
C GLU A 233 3.95 4.99 -16.13
N THR A 234 4.51 5.87 -15.29
CA THR A 234 5.95 5.95 -15.07
C THR A 234 6.51 4.75 -14.31
N GLN A 235 5.69 4.08 -13.49
CA GLN A 235 6.11 3.01 -12.57
C GLN A 235 5.60 1.62 -12.98
N ILE A 236 4.50 1.54 -13.74
CA ILE A 236 3.83 0.29 -14.07
C ILE A 236 3.50 0.25 -15.56
N THR A 237 4.19 -0.60 -16.31
CA THR A 237 3.88 -0.82 -17.72
C THR A 237 2.87 -1.95 -17.92
N VAL A 238 2.00 -1.81 -18.93
CA VAL A 238 0.95 -2.79 -19.26
C VAL A 238 1.48 -4.11 -19.84
N ASP A 239 2.73 -4.11 -20.28
CA ASP A 239 3.51 -5.28 -20.71
C ASP A 239 4.48 -5.76 -19.62
N GLY A 240 4.51 -5.09 -18.46
CA GLY A 240 5.38 -5.38 -17.34
C GLY A 240 4.90 -6.56 -16.47
N PRO A 241 5.71 -6.95 -15.47
CA PRO A 241 5.48 -8.16 -14.68
C PRO A 241 4.13 -8.16 -13.95
N PHE A 242 3.62 -7.01 -13.48
CA PHE A 242 2.31 -6.93 -12.83
C PHE A 242 1.16 -7.30 -13.78
N PHE A 243 1.17 -6.79 -15.00
CA PHE A 243 0.14 -7.10 -16.00
C PHE A 243 0.33 -8.49 -16.61
N ALA A 244 1.57 -8.93 -16.80
CA ALA A 244 1.87 -10.30 -17.18
C ALA A 244 1.32 -11.30 -16.15
N LEU A 245 1.57 -11.05 -14.86
CA LEU A 245 1.06 -11.85 -13.76
C LEU A 245 -0.48 -11.84 -13.70
N SER A 246 -1.11 -10.68 -13.93
CA SER A 246 -2.57 -10.56 -14.02
C SER A 246 -3.16 -11.38 -15.17
N ASN A 247 -2.55 -11.30 -16.35
CA ASN A 247 -2.99 -12.07 -17.51
C ASN A 247 -2.82 -13.58 -17.31
N MET A 248 -1.82 -13.99 -16.53
CA MET A 248 -1.50 -15.40 -16.25
C MET A 248 -2.35 -16.01 -15.14
N LEU A 249 -2.48 -15.33 -14.00
CA LEU A 249 -3.17 -15.84 -12.82
C LEU A 249 -4.67 -15.51 -12.80
N GLY A 250 -5.11 -14.63 -13.71
CA GLY A 250 -6.48 -14.19 -13.84
C GLY A 250 -6.93 -13.25 -12.70
N GLN A 251 -8.17 -12.79 -12.79
CA GLN A 251 -8.77 -11.86 -11.82
C GLN A 251 -8.79 -12.41 -10.38
N GLY A 252 -8.81 -13.74 -10.20
CA GLY A 252 -8.94 -14.37 -8.87
C GLY A 252 -7.75 -14.20 -7.94
N VAL A 253 -6.53 -13.91 -8.45
CA VAL A 253 -5.37 -13.56 -7.62
C VAL A 253 -5.33 -12.07 -7.33
N PHE A 254 -5.62 -11.23 -8.32
CA PHE A 254 -5.60 -9.77 -8.15
C PHE A 254 -6.78 -9.23 -7.34
N GLY A 255 -7.87 -10.00 -7.26
CA GLY A 255 -9.03 -9.70 -6.43
C GLY A 255 -8.85 -10.04 -4.95
N LYS A 256 -7.81 -10.80 -4.56
CA LYS A 256 -7.58 -11.17 -3.16
C LYS A 256 -6.41 -10.40 -2.59
N GLU A 257 -6.68 -9.61 -1.56
CA GLU A 257 -5.67 -8.86 -0.82
C GLU A 257 -5.61 -9.37 0.62
N TYR A 258 -4.40 -9.63 1.12
CA TYR A 258 -4.18 -10.37 2.36
C TYR A 258 -3.55 -9.49 3.43
N TYR A 259 -3.88 -9.81 4.67
CA TYR A 259 -3.57 -8.97 5.81
C TYR A 259 -3.21 -9.80 7.04
N GLN A 260 -2.33 -9.23 7.87
CA GLN A 260 -2.08 -9.68 9.23
C GLN A 260 -2.64 -8.66 10.21
N LEU A 261 -3.52 -9.09 11.11
CA LEU A 261 -4.05 -8.29 12.20
C LEU A 261 -2.99 -8.17 13.30
N VAL A 262 -2.59 -6.96 13.62
CA VAL A 262 -1.52 -6.69 14.62
C VAL A 262 -1.99 -5.86 15.80
N HIS A 263 -3.17 -5.24 15.70
CA HIS A 263 -3.83 -4.53 16.79
C HIS A 263 -5.33 -4.79 16.73
N GLY A 264 -5.96 -4.98 17.89
CA GLY A 264 -7.39 -5.28 18.00
C GLY A 264 -7.67 -6.79 18.10
N LEU A 265 -8.95 -7.15 17.96
CA LEU A 265 -9.40 -8.54 18.02
C LEU A 265 -10.03 -8.96 16.70
N ALA A 266 -9.68 -10.16 16.24
CA ALA A 266 -10.31 -10.77 15.09
C ALA A 266 -11.77 -11.14 15.41
N ALA A 267 -12.66 -11.03 14.43
CA ALA A 267 -14.07 -11.33 14.57
C ALA A 267 -14.64 -11.91 13.26
N ALA A 268 -15.69 -12.71 13.40
CA ALA A 268 -16.39 -13.31 12.26
C ALA A 268 -17.00 -12.22 11.34
N PRO A 269 -17.15 -12.49 10.02
CA PRO A 269 -16.97 -13.78 9.36
C PRO A 269 -15.50 -14.17 9.11
N PHE A 270 -15.25 -15.49 9.21
CA PHE A 270 -13.97 -16.11 8.87
C PHE A 270 -14.13 -17.02 7.65
N ASP A 271 -13.09 -17.13 6.83
CA ASP A 271 -13.00 -18.14 5.77
C ASP A 271 -12.64 -19.53 6.33
N GLU A 272 -12.49 -20.52 5.45
CA GLU A 272 -12.14 -21.90 5.82
C GLU A 272 -10.75 -22.04 6.49
N ASN A 273 -9.87 -21.06 6.31
CA ASN A 273 -8.54 -21.01 6.91
C ASN A 273 -8.52 -20.16 8.19
N GLY A 274 -9.68 -19.72 8.68
CA GLY A 274 -9.79 -18.90 9.89
C GLY A 274 -9.43 -17.44 9.71
N ARG A 275 -9.37 -16.95 8.46
CA ARG A 275 -9.02 -15.56 8.13
C ARG A 275 -10.28 -14.70 8.07
N GLU A 276 -10.25 -13.50 8.64
CA GLU A 276 -11.37 -12.56 8.52
C GLU A 276 -11.60 -12.19 7.06
N THR A 277 -12.86 -12.12 6.64
CA THR A 277 -13.23 -11.73 5.27
C THR A 277 -13.78 -10.30 5.17
N GLU A 278 -13.74 -9.55 6.26
CA GLU A 278 -14.22 -8.16 6.38
C GLU A 278 -13.40 -7.46 7.48
N LEU A 279 -12.73 -6.36 7.13
CA LEU A 279 -11.77 -5.71 8.04
C LEU A 279 -12.47 -5.02 9.23
N PHE A 280 -13.72 -4.59 9.06
CA PHE A 280 -14.51 -3.94 10.10
C PHE A 280 -15.30 -4.95 10.97
N SER A 281 -15.07 -6.26 10.82
CA SER A 281 -15.69 -7.26 11.67
C SER A 281 -15.40 -6.99 13.14
N GLY A 282 -16.45 -6.97 13.97
CA GLY A 282 -16.36 -6.68 15.40
C GLY A 282 -16.09 -5.21 15.77
N VAL A 283 -16.00 -4.30 14.79
CA VAL A 283 -15.77 -2.87 15.02
C VAL A 283 -17.09 -2.15 15.35
N ARG A 284 -17.06 -1.26 16.35
CA ARG A 284 -18.18 -0.37 16.65
C ARG A 284 -18.11 0.86 15.77
N LEU A 285 -19.21 1.14 15.06
CA LEU A 285 -19.38 2.35 14.28
C LEU A 285 -20.10 3.36 15.19
N ASP A 286 -19.36 4.29 15.74
CA ASP A 286 -19.82 5.30 16.70
C ASP A 286 -20.27 6.62 16.06
#